data_AF-A0A5M8QMF8-F1
#
_entry.id   AF-A0A5M8QMF8-F1
#
_cell.length_a   1.000
_cell.length_b   1.000
_cell.length_c   1.000
_cell.angle_alpha   90.00
_cell.angle_beta   90.00
_cell.angle_gamma   90.00
#
_symmetry.space_group_name_H-M   'P 1'
#
loop_
_entity.id
_entity.type
_entity.pdbx_description
1 polymer ?
#
loop_
_entity_poly.entity_id
_entity_poly.type
_entity_poly.pdbx_seq_one_letter_code
_entity_poly.pdbx_strand_id
1 'polypeptide(L)'
;MGQLLGTSLLSAEEEAAVARLLVDERFASGWGLRTMASDEGGYWQLSYHCGSVWPHDTGVVIEGMLRAGLTAEARTLSAQLVRTADAFDGRLPELFAGFGADEAATPVAYPASCRPQAWSAAAVVPVHRALAAPR
;
A
#
# COMPACT_ATOMS: atom_id res chain seq x y z
N MET A 1 -0.97 -9.45 7.96
CA MET A 1 -1.87 -8.69 8.86
C MET A 1 -2.96 -7.95 8.10
N GLY A 2 -2.63 -7.04 7.16
CA GLY A 2 -3.66 -6.23 6.48
C GLY A 2 -4.72 -6.97 5.66
N GLN A 3 -4.43 -8.18 5.18
CA GLN A 3 -5.41 -9.01 4.45
C GLN A 3 -6.60 -9.48 5.30
N LEU A 4 -6.54 -9.34 6.63
CA LEU A 4 -7.64 -9.69 7.53
C LEU A 4 -8.70 -8.58 7.66
N LEU A 5 -8.41 -7.35 7.25
CA LEU A 5 -9.33 -6.22 7.35
C LEU A 5 -10.58 -6.46 6.50
N GLY A 6 -11.76 -6.21 7.07
CA GLY A 6 -13.03 -6.34 6.36
C GLY A 6 -13.45 -7.80 6.12
N THR A 7 -12.82 -8.76 6.80
CA THR A 7 -13.15 -10.19 6.71
C THR A 7 -14.06 -10.69 7.82
N SER A 8 -14.34 -9.88 8.85
CA SER A 8 -15.02 -10.24 10.10
C SER A 8 -14.29 -11.23 11.02
N LEU A 9 -13.06 -11.63 10.68
CA LEU A 9 -12.21 -12.44 11.56
C LEU A 9 -11.60 -11.64 12.72
N LEU A 10 -11.49 -10.33 12.55
CA LEU A 10 -11.06 -9.39 13.58
C LEU A 10 -12.28 -8.63 14.12
N SER A 11 -12.23 -8.27 15.40
CA SER A 11 -13.15 -7.27 15.96
C SER A 11 -12.89 -5.88 15.37
N ALA A 12 -13.86 -4.97 15.47
CA ALA A 12 -13.69 -3.60 14.98
C ALA A 12 -12.51 -2.87 15.66
N GLU A 13 -12.21 -3.17 16.92
CA GLU A 13 -11.06 -2.61 17.64
C GLU A 13 -9.73 -3.12 17.06
N GLU A 14 -9.65 -4.42 16.77
CA GLU A 14 -8.48 -5.04 16.15
C GLU A 14 -8.29 -4.56 14.71
N GLU A 15 -9.37 -4.41 13.92
CA GLU A 15 -9.31 -3.84 12.58
C GLU A 15 -8.77 -2.40 12.62
N ALA A 16 -9.26 -1.58 13.55
CA ALA A 16 -8.78 -0.21 13.73
C ALA A 16 -7.30 -0.17 14.17
N ALA A 17 -6.87 -1.09 15.05
CA ALA A 17 -5.48 -1.20 15.48
C ALA A 17 -4.55 -1.59 14.32
N VAL A 18 -4.95 -2.59 13.53
CA VAL A 18 -4.21 -3.02 12.34
C VAL A 18 -4.15 -1.90 11.31
N ALA A 19 -5.26 -1.21 11.03
CA ALA A 19 -5.28 -0.12 10.06
C ALA A 19 -4.35 1.03 10.46
N ARG A 20 -4.38 1.45 11.74
CA ARG A 20 -3.45 2.45 12.28
C ARG A 20 -1.98 2.04 12.11
N LEU A 21 -1.66 0.77 12.38
CA LEU A 21 -0.31 0.25 12.19
C LEU A 21 0.12 0.28 10.72
N LEU A 22 -0.78 -0.05 9.78
CA LEU A 22 -0.43 -0.11 8.36
C LEU A 22 -0.28 1.28 7.71
N VAL A 23 -0.86 2.34 8.31
CA VAL A 23 -0.67 3.73 7.86
C VAL A 23 0.45 4.47 8.60
N ASP A 24 1.09 3.83 9.58
CA ASP A 24 2.31 4.31 10.23
C ASP A 24 3.45 4.38 9.20
N GLU A 25 4.34 5.37 9.35
CA GLU A 25 5.44 5.64 8.41
C GLU A 25 6.39 4.46 8.22
N ARG A 26 6.45 3.51 9.16
CA ARG A 26 7.27 2.29 9.04
C ARG A 26 6.72 1.35 7.98
N PHE A 27 5.41 1.34 7.75
CA PHE A 27 4.73 0.55 6.72
C PHE A 27 4.37 1.39 5.49
N ALA A 28 3.70 2.51 5.70
CA ALA A 28 3.24 3.42 4.66
C ALA A 28 4.38 4.34 4.21
N SER A 29 5.11 3.91 3.18
CA SER A 29 6.34 4.56 2.68
C SER A 29 6.17 5.98 2.14
N GLY A 30 4.94 6.44 1.91
CA GLY A 30 4.66 7.62 1.10
C GLY A 30 4.42 7.29 -0.37
N TRP A 31 4.71 6.06 -0.81
CA TRP A 31 4.46 5.54 -2.15
C TRP A 31 3.49 4.33 -2.16
N GLY A 32 3.19 3.77 -1.00
CA GLY A 32 2.34 2.61 -0.80
C GLY A 32 2.78 1.80 0.42
N LEU A 33 2.20 0.61 0.57
CA LEU A 33 2.43 -0.24 1.73
C LEU A 33 3.64 -1.17 1.53
N ARG A 34 4.66 -1.04 2.39
CA ARG A 34 5.79 -1.97 2.43
C ARG A 34 5.32 -3.34 2.91
N THR A 35 5.92 -4.41 2.39
CA THR A 35 5.61 -5.78 2.83
C THR A 35 6.10 -6.10 4.24
N MET A 36 7.01 -5.28 4.77
CA MET A 36 7.56 -5.36 6.13
C MET A 36 7.84 -3.96 6.66
N ALA A 37 7.68 -3.75 7.96
CA ALA A 37 8.00 -2.48 8.59
C ALA A 37 9.50 -2.18 8.50
N SER A 38 9.85 -0.91 8.32
CA SER A 38 11.25 -0.50 8.10
C SER A 38 12.16 -0.64 9.33
N ASP A 39 11.59 -0.85 10.52
CA ASP A 39 12.31 -1.07 11.78
C ASP A 39 12.52 -2.57 12.12
N GLU A 40 12.06 -3.48 11.27
CA GLU A 40 12.25 -4.92 11.47
C GLU A 40 13.63 -5.39 10.96
N GLY A 41 14.28 -6.30 11.69
CA GLY A 41 15.64 -6.76 11.35
C GLY A 41 15.75 -7.50 10.00
N GLY A 42 14.63 -7.99 9.45
CA GLY A 42 14.57 -8.61 8.13
C GLY A 42 14.29 -7.64 6.98
N TYR A 43 14.11 -6.36 7.29
CA TYR A 43 13.74 -5.34 6.32
C TYR A 43 14.90 -5.03 5.37
N TRP A 44 14.60 -5.01 4.07
CA TRP A 44 15.49 -4.47 3.05
C TRP A 44 14.63 -3.88 1.91
N GLN A 45 14.82 -2.59 1.58
CA GLN A 45 14.09 -1.86 0.53
C GLN A 45 14.03 -2.61 -0.81
N LEU A 46 15.09 -3.34 -1.19
CA LEU A 46 15.14 -4.15 -2.42
C LEU A 46 14.84 -5.64 -2.20
N SER A 47 14.31 -6.03 -1.04
CA SER A 47 13.80 -7.38 -0.82
C SER A 47 12.44 -7.58 -1.48
N TYR A 48 12.30 -8.68 -2.21
CA TYR A 48 11.09 -9.02 -2.96
C TYR A 48 9.85 -9.16 -2.06
N HIS A 49 10.01 -9.66 -0.82
CA HIS A 49 8.91 -9.84 0.13
C HIS A 49 9.17 -9.27 1.53
N CYS A 50 10.37 -8.76 1.81
CA CYS A 50 10.70 -8.18 3.13
C CYS A 50 11.11 -6.71 3.02
N GLY A 51 10.39 -5.91 2.22
CA GLY A 51 10.58 -4.46 2.27
C GLY A 51 10.08 -3.70 1.05
N SER A 52 9.99 -4.32 -0.12
CA SER A 52 9.38 -3.71 -1.31
C SER A 52 7.91 -3.34 -1.10
N VAL A 53 7.38 -2.55 -2.04
CA VAL A 53 5.97 -2.15 -2.09
C VAL A 53 5.30 -2.77 -3.30
N TRP A 54 4.16 -3.40 -3.06
CA TRP A 54 3.32 -4.03 -4.06
C TRP A 54 2.02 -3.24 -4.20
N PRO A 55 1.73 -2.62 -5.37
CA PRO A 55 0.48 -1.90 -5.56
C PRO A 55 -0.76 -2.78 -5.35
N HIS A 56 -0.68 -4.04 -5.76
CA HIS A 56 -1.72 -5.04 -5.51
C HIS A 56 -2.02 -5.20 -4.01
N ASP A 57 -1.00 -5.48 -3.20
CA ASP A 57 -1.20 -5.72 -1.76
C ASP A 57 -1.72 -4.47 -1.05
N THR A 58 -1.23 -3.30 -1.46
CA THR A 58 -1.77 -2.01 -1.00
C THR A 58 -3.25 -1.88 -1.35
N GLY A 59 -3.64 -2.23 -2.58
CA GLY A 59 -5.04 -2.23 -3.04
C GLY A 59 -5.94 -3.18 -2.24
N VAL A 60 -5.46 -4.38 -1.92
CA VAL A 60 -6.19 -5.34 -1.06
C VAL A 60 -6.44 -4.76 0.33
N VAL A 61 -5.43 -4.11 0.92
CA VAL A 61 -5.57 -3.46 2.23
C VAL A 61 -6.54 -2.29 2.18
N ILE A 62 -6.51 -1.46 1.14
CA ILE A 62 -7.47 -0.37 0.94
C ILE A 62 -8.91 -0.92 0.86
N GLU A 63 -9.15 -1.98 0.08
CA GLU A 63 -10.47 -2.61 0.00
C GLU A 63 -10.93 -3.14 1.37
N GLY A 64 -10.03 -3.79 2.12
CA GLY A 64 -10.31 -4.28 3.47
C GLY A 64 -10.68 -3.15 4.43
N MET A 65 -9.93 -2.04 4.42
CA MET A 65 -10.23 -0.84 5.20
C MET A 65 -11.61 -0.26 4.84
N LEU A 66 -11.97 -0.19 3.55
CA LEU A 66 -13.28 0.30 3.13
C LEU A 66 -14.42 -0.58 3.63
N ARG A 67 -14.25 -1.91 3.60
CA ARG A 67 -15.24 -2.86 4.13
C ARG A 67 -15.40 -2.74 5.65
N ALA A 68 -14.31 -2.44 6.35
CA ALA A 68 -14.29 -2.18 7.79
C ALA A 68 -14.78 -0.77 8.18
N GLY A 69 -15.12 0.10 7.22
CA GLY A 69 -15.51 1.49 7.47
C GLY A 69 -14.36 2.45 7.79
N LEU A 70 -13.10 1.99 7.69
CA LEU A 70 -11.87 2.72 8.00
C LEU A 70 -11.41 3.59 6.82
N THR A 71 -12.30 4.50 6.41
CA THR A 71 -12.15 5.28 5.16
C THR A 71 -10.97 6.26 5.22
N ALA A 72 -10.63 6.79 6.40
CA ALA A 72 -9.52 7.74 6.55
C ALA A 72 -8.17 7.08 6.22
N GLU A 73 -7.93 5.89 6.78
CA GLU A 73 -6.75 5.08 6.55
C GLU A 73 -6.68 4.61 5.09
N ALA A 74 -7.82 4.19 4.52
CA ALA A 74 -7.93 3.83 3.11
C ALA A 74 -7.51 5.00 2.19
N ARG A 75 -7.95 6.23 2.50
CA ARG A 75 -7.57 7.43 1.74
C ARG A 75 -6.08 7.74 1.84
N THR A 76 -5.46 7.53 3.00
CA THR A 76 -4.01 7.72 3.17
C THR A 76 -3.23 6.86 2.19
N LEU A 77 -3.44 5.55 2.17
CA LEU A 77 -2.75 4.65 1.23
C LEU A 77 -3.14 4.91 -0.23
N SER A 78 -4.40 5.26 -0.49
CA SER A 78 -4.87 5.59 -1.84
C SER A 78 -4.16 6.81 -2.41
N ALA A 79 -3.94 7.85 -1.61
CA ALA A 79 -3.19 9.04 -2.03
C ALA A 79 -1.73 8.71 -2.37
N GLN A 80 -1.12 7.73 -1.68
CA GLN A 80 0.24 7.27 -2.01
C GLN A 80 0.27 6.54 -3.35
N LEU A 81 -0.69 5.65 -3.62
CA LEU A 81 -0.75 4.94 -4.91
C LEU A 81 -1.04 5.88 -6.10
N VAL A 82 -1.80 6.96 -5.91
CA VAL A 82 -1.96 7.98 -6.96
C VAL A 82 -0.62 8.64 -7.29
N ARG A 83 0.14 9.08 -6.28
CA ARG A 83 1.49 9.64 -6.51
C ARG A 83 2.43 8.66 -7.19
N THR A 84 2.36 7.38 -6.80
CA THR A 84 3.15 6.32 -7.40
C THR A 84 2.74 6.06 -8.85
N ALA A 85 1.44 6.10 -9.17
CA ALA A 85 0.96 5.98 -10.53
C ALA A 85 1.51 7.12 -11.41
N ASP A 86 1.49 8.36 -10.93
CA ASP A 86 2.07 9.51 -11.64
C ASP A 86 3.56 9.31 -11.93
N ALA A 87 4.33 8.83 -10.94
CA ALA A 87 5.77 8.58 -11.10
C ALA A 87 6.11 7.43 -12.07
N PHE A 88 5.14 6.55 -12.36
CA PHE A 88 5.28 5.46 -13.33
C PHE A 88 4.43 5.68 -14.60
N ASP A 89 4.07 6.93 -14.92
CA ASP A 89 3.29 7.28 -16.12
C ASP A 89 1.97 6.49 -16.25
N GLY A 90 1.30 6.23 -15.11
CA GLY A 90 0.09 5.41 -15.01
C GLY A 90 0.31 3.90 -15.20
N ARG A 91 1.55 3.44 -15.39
CA ARG A 91 1.91 2.03 -15.64
C ARG A 91 2.47 1.37 -14.39
N LEU A 92 1.61 1.18 -13.39
CA LEU A 92 2.01 0.58 -12.11
C LEU A 92 2.77 -0.76 -12.32
N PRO A 93 3.98 -0.89 -11.72
CA PRO A 93 4.77 -2.11 -11.81
C PRO A 93 4.21 -3.21 -10.91
N GLU A 94 4.70 -4.43 -11.06
CA GLU A 94 4.45 -5.52 -10.11
C GLU A 94 4.83 -5.12 -8.68
N LEU A 95 6.03 -4.57 -8.52
CA LEU A 95 6.59 -4.07 -7.27
C LEU A 95 7.63 -2.99 -7.53
N PHE A 96 7.93 -2.20 -6.51
CA PHE A 96 9.03 -1.24 -6.49
C PHE A 96 9.70 -1.24 -5.12
N ALA A 97 10.88 -0.63 -5.01
CA ALA A 97 11.68 -0.66 -3.80
C ALA A 97 11.00 0.09 -2.65
N GLY A 98 11.24 -0.37 -1.43
CA GLY A 98 10.62 0.13 -0.21
C GLY A 98 11.12 1.47 0.33
N PHE A 99 11.90 2.25 -0.41
CA PHE A 99 12.40 3.55 0.09
C PHE A 99 11.23 4.46 0.46
N GLY A 100 11.35 5.14 1.59
CA GLY A 100 10.43 6.20 2.01
C GLY A 100 10.48 7.41 1.08
N ALA A 101 9.41 8.21 1.11
CA ALA A 101 9.36 9.50 0.39
C ALA A 101 10.35 10.54 0.94
N ASP A 102 10.88 10.32 2.14
CA ASP A 102 11.99 11.05 2.77
C ASP A 102 13.37 10.56 2.30
N GLU A 103 13.48 9.30 1.86
CA GLU A 103 14.72 8.70 1.34
C GLU A 103 14.89 8.89 -0.17
N ALA A 104 13.79 8.92 -0.94
CA ALA A 104 13.81 9.04 -2.39
C ALA A 104 12.68 9.94 -2.91
N ALA A 105 13.03 10.89 -3.79
CA ALA A 105 12.09 11.85 -4.38
C ALA A 105 11.04 11.20 -5.30
N THR A 106 11.31 10.00 -5.79
CA THR A 106 10.42 9.20 -6.64
C THR A 106 10.52 7.72 -6.25
N PRO A 107 9.47 6.91 -6.42
CA PRO A 107 9.52 5.48 -6.12
C PRO A 107 10.59 4.79 -6.96
N VAL A 108 11.52 4.10 -6.28
CA VAL A 108 12.68 3.49 -6.95
C VAL A 108 12.26 2.17 -7.61
N ALA A 109 12.45 2.12 -8.92
CA ALA A 109 12.20 0.95 -9.75
C ALA A 109 12.88 -0.33 -9.23
N TYR A 110 12.12 -1.40 -9.03
CA TYR A 110 12.67 -2.75 -8.80
C TYR A 110 13.18 -3.38 -10.12
N PRO A 111 14.45 -3.84 -10.22
CA PRO A 111 15.06 -4.26 -11.49
C PRO A 111 14.35 -5.40 -12.24
N ALA A 112 13.85 -6.42 -11.54
CA ALA A 112 13.25 -7.61 -12.16
C ALA A 112 11.71 -7.57 -12.26
N SER A 113 11.10 -6.39 -12.09
CA SER A 113 9.64 -6.24 -12.02
C SER A 113 8.99 -6.17 -13.42
N CYS A 114 7.85 -6.85 -13.58
CA CYS A 114 6.97 -6.68 -14.75
C CYS A 114 6.34 -5.27 -14.80
N ARG A 115 6.31 -4.63 -15.99
CA ARG A 115 5.76 -3.26 -16.19
C ARG A 115 5.03 -3.04 -17.52
N PRO A 116 3.70 -2.79 -17.52
CA PRO A 116 2.80 -2.79 -16.38
C PRO A 116 2.51 -4.23 -15.90
N GLN A 117 1.82 -4.36 -14.77
CA GLN A 117 1.39 -5.65 -14.24
C GLN A 117 -0.12 -5.68 -13.96
N ALA A 118 -0.80 -6.75 -14.40
CA ALA A 118 -2.26 -6.83 -14.38
C ALA A 118 -2.86 -6.73 -12.96
N TRP A 119 -2.30 -7.42 -11.97
CA TRP A 119 -2.79 -7.33 -10.59
C TRP A 119 -2.56 -5.96 -9.96
N SER A 120 -1.55 -5.21 -10.43
CA SER A 120 -1.24 -3.87 -9.91
C SER A 120 -2.24 -2.86 -10.45
N ALA A 121 -2.64 -3.02 -11.72
CA ALA A 121 -3.70 -2.21 -12.33
C ALA A 121 -5.04 -2.37 -11.59
N ALA A 122 -5.34 -3.56 -11.04
CA ALA A 122 -6.59 -3.79 -10.30
C ALA A 122 -6.73 -2.92 -9.04
N ALA A 123 -5.61 -2.44 -8.46
CA ALA A 123 -5.63 -1.55 -7.29
C ALA A 123 -6.33 -0.20 -7.56
N VAL A 124 -6.51 0.20 -8.82
CA VAL A 124 -7.22 1.45 -9.18
C VAL A 124 -8.67 1.46 -8.68
N VAL A 125 -9.32 0.31 -8.60
CA VAL A 125 -10.74 0.20 -8.21
C VAL A 125 -10.94 0.58 -6.73
N PRO A 126 -10.26 -0.06 -5.75
CA PRO A 126 -10.38 0.34 -4.35
C PRO A 126 -9.83 1.76 -4.09
N VAL A 127 -8.77 2.18 -4.79
CA VAL A 127 -8.25 3.57 -4.72
C VAL A 127 -9.33 4.57 -5.13
N HIS A 128 -9.99 4.35 -6.27
CA HIS A 128 -11.05 5.22 -6.74
C HIS A 128 -12.21 5.30 -5.74
N ARG A 129 -12.65 4.15 -5.20
CA ARG A 129 -13.72 4.09 -4.20
C ARG A 129 -13.36 4.87 -2.92
N ALA A 130 -12.15 4.70 -2.41
CA ALA A 130 -11.70 5.40 -1.21
C ALA A 130 -11.64 6.91 -1.41
N LEU A 131 -11.20 7.38 -2.58
CA LEU A 131 -11.08 8.80 -2.88
C LEU A 131 -12.44 9.44 -3.19
N ALA A 132 -13.36 8.70 -3.84
CA ALA A 132 -14.69 9.17 -4.20
C ALA A 132 -15.73 9.11 -3.07
N ALA A 133 -15.43 8.43 -1.95
CA ALA A 133 -16.31 8.40 -0.79
C ALA A 133 -16.62 9.83 -0.28
N PRO A 134 -17.72 10.06 0.45
CA PRO A 134 -17.93 11.31 1.18
C PRO A 134 -16.83 11.52 2.24
N ARG A 135 -16.66 12.77 2.68
CA ARG A 135 -15.86 13.10 3.86
C ARG A 135 -16.70 12.98 5.12
#